data_AF-A0A2H3D0N8-F1
#
_entry.id   AF-A0A2H3D0N8-F1
#
_cell.length_a   1.000
_cell.length_b   1.000
_cell.length_c   1.000
_cell.angle_alpha   90.00
_cell.angle_beta   90.00
_cell.angle_gamma   90.00
#
_symmetry.space_group_name_H-M   'P 1'
#
loop_
_entity.id
_entity.type
_entity.pdbx_description
1 polymer ?
#
loop_
_entity_poly.entity_id
_entity_poly.type
_entity_poly.pdbx_seq_one_letter_code
_entity_poly.pdbx_strand_id
1 'polypeptide(L)'
;MTHLTTAHSHSLLVGLSTDELEAWRKAYLEDPHFSDVLKSLQDPKSNIMPLYPQYFYSSEGLFYFEDSNGNSRLCVPQTLRVQVMDQIHNTFTESAHGG
;
A
#
# COMPACT_ATOMS: atom_id res chain seq x y z
N MET A 1 -0.11 -39.04 -2.79
CA MET A 1 0.46 -37.89 -3.52
C MET A 1 0.33 -36.70 -2.60
N THR A 2 1.42 -36.31 -1.93
CA THR A 2 1.40 -35.36 -0.81
C THR A 2 1.80 -33.99 -1.35
N HIS A 3 0.83 -33.08 -1.48
CA HIS A 3 1.12 -31.67 -1.78
C HIS A 3 1.42 -30.96 -0.45
N LEU A 4 2.70 -30.69 -0.21
CA LEU A 4 3.13 -29.77 0.84
C LEU A 4 3.20 -28.37 0.22
N THR A 5 2.21 -27.53 0.53
CA THR A 5 2.25 -26.11 0.18
C THR A 5 2.74 -25.34 1.41
N THR A 6 3.95 -24.80 1.35
CA THR A 6 4.44 -23.84 2.34
C THR A 6 4.07 -22.43 1.88
N ALA A 7 3.06 -21.82 2.50
CA ALA A 7 2.87 -20.38 2.44
C ALA A 7 3.80 -19.75 3.49
N HIS A 8 5.02 -19.38 3.08
CA HIS A 8 5.90 -18.60 3.94
C HIS A 8 5.37 -17.16 4.01
N SER A 9 4.49 -16.91 4.99
CA SER A 9 4.04 -15.56 5.33
C SER A 9 5.14 -14.87 6.14
N HIS A 10 6.07 -14.19 5.48
CA HIS A 10 6.99 -13.28 6.17
C HIS A 10 6.27 -11.95 6.41
N SER A 11 5.92 -11.67 7.67
CA SER A 11 5.40 -10.36 8.07
C SER A 11 6.58 -9.46 8.47
N LEU A 12 6.99 -8.57 7.59
CA LEU A 12 7.89 -7.48 7.94
C LEU A 12 7.05 -6.34 8.55
N LEU A 13 7.31 -6.01 9.81
CA LEU A 13 6.78 -4.80 10.42
C LEU A 13 7.64 -3.62 9.97
N VAL A 14 7.16 -2.85 9.01
CA VAL A 14 7.84 -1.66 8.50
C VAL A 14 7.20 -0.44 9.14
N GLY A 15 7.99 0.33 9.91
CA GLY A 15 7.59 1.63 10.42
C GLY A 15 8.06 2.72 9.46
N LEU A 16 7.13 3.56 9.00
CA LEU A 16 7.47 4.78 8.25
C LEU A 16 7.73 5.92 9.24
N SER A 17 8.78 6.70 8.99
CA SER A 17 9.00 7.95 9.73
C SER A 17 7.88 8.95 9.47
N THR A 18 7.70 9.93 10.36
CA THR A 18 6.68 10.97 10.19
C THR A 18 6.88 11.75 8.89
N ASP A 19 8.12 12.15 8.58
CA ASP A 19 8.46 12.85 7.34
C ASP A 19 8.13 12.02 6.10
N GLU A 20 8.36 10.71 6.17
CA GLU A 20 8.01 9.78 5.09
C GLU A 20 6.48 9.66 4.95
N LEU A 21 5.73 9.52 6.05
CA LEU A 21 4.27 9.54 6.00
C LEU A 21 3.73 10.82 5.38
N GLU A 22 4.32 11.98 5.68
CA GLU A 22 3.92 13.25 5.06
C GLU A 22 4.20 13.26 3.55
N ALA A 23 5.35 12.74 3.11
CA ALA A 23 5.67 12.59 1.69
C ALA A 23 4.68 11.67 0.98
N TRP A 24 4.29 10.55 1.60
CA TRP A 24 3.29 9.63 1.08
C TRP A 24 1.91 10.28 0.96
N ARG A 25 1.44 10.97 2.01
CA ARG A 25 0.17 11.72 2.00
C ARG A 25 0.15 12.76 0.89
N LYS A 26 1.23 13.51 0.73
CA LYS A 26 1.37 14.50 -0.35
C LYS A 26 1.30 13.83 -1.72
N ALA A 27 2.03 12.73 -1.92
CA ALA A 27 2.04 12.00 -3.17
C ALA A 27 0.65 11.46 -3.55
N TYR A 28 -0.17 11.02 -2.57
CA TYR A 28 -1.56 10.63 -2.84
C TYR A 28 -2.45 11.80 -3.29
N LEU A 29 -2.23 13.01 -2.76
CA LEU A 29 -2.98 14.19 -3.18
C LEU A 29 -2.59 14.66 -4.59
N GLU A 30 -1.33 14.46 -4.97
CA GLU A 30 -0.81 14.80 -6.30
C GLU A 30 -1.14 13.72 -7.36
N ASP A 31 -1.42 12.48 -6.95
CA ASP A 31 -1.83 11.40 -7.83
C ASP A 31 -3.33 11.53 -8.18
N PRO A 32 -3.70 11.71 -9.47
CA PRO A 32 -5.09 11.95 -9.85
C PRO A 32 -6.05 10.85 -9.37
N HIS A 33 -5.63 9.58 -9.46
CA HIS A 33 -6.47 8.45 -9.07
C HIS A 33 -6.72 8.46 -7.57
N PHE A 34 -5.67 8.54 -6.75
CA PHE A 34 -5.83 8.52 -5.30
C PHE A 34 -6.49 9.78 -4.75
N SER A 35 -6.28 10.93 -5.39
CA SER A 35 -6.99 12.16 -5.03
C SER A 35 -8.50 12.03 -5.20
N ASP A 36 -8.96 11.34 -6.26
CA ASP A 36 -10.38 11.11 -6.52
C ASP A 36 -10.97 10.02 -5.64
N VAL A 37 -10.21 8.96 -5.34
CA VAL A 37 -10.59 7.96 -4.33
C VAL A 37 -10.77 8.63 -2.97
N LEU A 38 -9.85 9.50 -2.54
CA LEU A 38 -9.93 10.20 -1.25
C LEU A 38 -11.20 11.05 -1.15
N LYS A 39 -11.50 11.84 -2.20
CA LYS A 39 -12.73 12.65 -2.25
C LYS A 39 -13.96 11.76 -2.15
N SER A 40 -13.97 10.63 -2.84
CA SER A 40 -15.10 9.70 -2.78
C SER A 40 -15.29 9.08 -1.39
N LEU A 41 -14.22 8.77 -0.66
CA LEU A 41 -14.32 8.20 0.68
C LEU A 41 -14.81 9.24 1.71
N GLN A 42 -14.58 10.52 1.45
CA GLN A 42 -15.05 11.62 2.30
C GLN A 42 -16.48 12.08 1.98
N ASP A 43 -17.05 11.67 0.84
CA ASP A 43 -18.41 12.01 0.46
C ASP A 43 -19.41 11.30 1.39
N PRO A 44 -20.35 12.02 2.04
CA PRO A 44 -21.35 11.41 2.92
C PRO A 44 -22.22 10.33 2.24
N LYS A 45 -22.41 10.41 0.92
CA LYS A 45 -23.17 9.45 0.10
C LYS A 45 -22.41 8.15 -0.14
N SER A 46 -21.10 8.12 0.09
CA SER A 46 -20.28 6.91 -0.03
C SER A 46 -20.75 5.78 0.91
N ASN A 47 -21.39 6.13 2.03
CA ASN A 47 -21.98 5.16 2.97
C ASN A 47 -23.12 4.33 2.36
N ILE A 48 -23.76 4.84 1.29
CA ILE A 48 -24.89 4.18 0.62
C ILE A 48 -24.39 3.41 -0.60
N MET A 49 -23.48 3.99 -1.36
CA MET A 49 -22.89 3.37 -2.54
C MET A 49 -21.43 3.82 -2.69
N PRO A 50 -20.46 3.07 -2.14
CA PRO A 50 -19.06 3.42 -2.29
C PRO A 50 -18.66 3.28 -3.76
N LEU A 51 -18.04 4.32 -4.33
CA LEU A 51 -17.52 4.28 -5.71
C LEU A 51 -16.29 3.36 -5.83
N TYR A 52 -15.58 3.20 -4.71
CA TYR A 52 -14.30 2.51 -4.60
C TYR A 52 -14.27 1.55 -3.39
N PRO A 53 -15.18 0.56 -3.31
CA PRO A 53 -15.33 -0.30 -2.12
C PRO A 53 -14.07 -1.10 -1.77
N GLN A 54 -13.22 -1.37 -2.75
CA GLN A 54 -11.96 -2.11 -2.58
C GLN A 54 -10.86 -1.30 -1.88
N TYR A 55 -11.02 0.02 -1.75
CA TYR A 55 -10.03 0.90 -1.16
C TYR A 55 -10.41 1.31 0.25
N PHE A 56 -9.41 1.39 1.11
CA PHE A 56 -9.55 1.98 2.43
C PHE A 56 -8.37 2.91 2.74
N TYR A 57 -8.65 3.91 3.57
CA TYR A 57 -7.68 4.92 3.98
C TYR A 57 -7.43 4.77 5.49
N SER A 58 -6.19 4.51 5.88
CA SER A 58 -5.84 4.29 7.28
C SER A 58 -5.83 5.60 8.07
N SER A 59 -5.89 5.49 9.41
CA SER A 59 -5.71 6.64 10.31
C SER A 59 -4.34 7.31 10.17
N GLU A 60 -3.34 6.59 9.67
CA GLU A 60 -2.00 7.09 9.39
C GLU A 60 -1.92 7.80 8.03
N GLY A 61 -2.99 7.82 7.25
CA GLY A 61 -3.07 8.50 5.98
C GLY A 61 -2.47 7.72 4.81
N LEU A 62 -2.58 6.39 4.84
CA LEU A 62 -2.13 5.51 3.77
C LEU A 62 -3.31 4.83 3.08
N PHE A 63 -3.21 4.67 1.76
CA PHE A 63 -4.19 3.92 0.98
C PHE A 63 -3.83 2.45 0.91
N TYR A 64 -4.85 1.62 1.05
CA TYR A 64 -4.75 0.19 0.85
C TYR A 64 -5.84 -0.30 -0.08
N PHE A 65 -5.53 -1.36 -0.80
CA PHE A 65 -6.45 -2.10 -1.66
C PHE A 65 -6.62 -3.51 -1.10
N GLU A 66 -7.86 -3.96 -0.96
CA GLU A 66 -8.18 -5.35 -0.64
C GLU A 66 -8.15 -6.19 -1.93
N ASP A 67 -7.28 -7.19 -1.98
CA ASP A 67 -7.23 -8.11 -3.11
C ASP A 67 -8.30 -9.21 -3.03
N SER A 68 -8.44 -10.00 -4.10
CA SER A 68 -9.44 -11.07 -4.18
C SER A 68 -9.29 -12.17 -3.11
N ASN A 69 -8.14 -12.23 -2.45
CA ASN A 69 -7.86 -13.16 -1.37
C ASN A 69 -8.06 -12.52 0.02
N GLY A 70 -8.57 -11.29 0.09
CA GLY A 70 -8.78 -10.54 1.32
C GLY A 70 -7.51 -9.94 1.91
N ASN A 71 -6.41 -9.85 1.16
CA ASN A 71 -5.18 -9.24 1.66
C ASN A 71 -5.17 -7.75 1.37
N SER A 72 -4.80 -6.97 2.39
CA SER A 72 -4.52 -5.54 2.27
C SER A 72 -3.17 -5.29 1.62
N ARG A 73 -3.16 -4.53 0.52
CA ARG A 73 -1.95 -4.14 -0.20
C ARG A 73 -1.78 -2.63 -0.13
N LEU A 74 -0.61 -2.17 0.30
CA LEU A 74 -0.28 -0.75 0.28
C LEU A 74 -0.30 -0.22 -1.16
N CYS A 75 -1.06 0.84 -1.39
CA CYS A 75 -1.16 1.47 -2.69
C CYS A 75 0.03 2.43 -2.90
N VAL A 76 0.80 2.26 -3.97
CA VAL A 76 1.96 3.13 -4.21
C VAL A 76 1.62 4.22 -5.24
N PRO A 77 1.64 5.51 -4.86
CA PRO A 77 1.49 6.64 -5.79
C PRO A 77 2.48 6.54 -6.94
N GLN A 78 2.10 7.01 -8.14
CA GLN A 78 2.95 6.90 -9.31
C GLN A 78 4.37 7.48 -9.09
N THR A 79 4.46 8.61 -8.39
CA THR A 79 5.73 9.31 -8.10
C THR A 79 6.66 8.53 -7.16
N LEU A 80 6.12 7.67 -6.30
CA LEU A 80 6.88 6.88 -5.33
C LEU A 80 7.28 5.50 -5.83
N ARG A 81 6.73 5.03 -6.96
CA ARG A 81 7.00 3.67 -7.47
C ARG A 81 8.48 3.40 -7.71
N VAL A 82 9.21 4.35 -8.29
CA VAL A 82 10.65 4.19 -8.58
C VAL A 82 11.44 4.03 -7.28
N GLN A 83 11.17 4.87 -6.28
CA GLN A 83 11.83 4.82 -4.98
C GLN A 83 11.54 3.52 -4.24
N VAL A 84 10.27 3.07 -4.23
CA VAL A 84 9.89 1.80 -3.60
C VAL A 84 10.57 0.62 -4.29
N MET A 85 10.61 0.60 -5.62
CA MET A 85 11.31 -0.45 -6.36
C MET A 85 12.82 -0.44 -6.10
N ASP A 86 13.44 0.74 -6.04
CA ASP A 86 14.86 0.88 -5.70
C ASP A 86 15.15 0.35 -4.28
N GLN A 87 14.32 0.68 -3.29
CA GLN A 87 14.44 0.13 -1.93
C GLN A 87 14.30 -1.40 -1.91
N ILE A 88 13.35 -1.97 -2.66
CA ILE A 88 13.20 -3.42 -2.77
C ILE A 88 14.45 -4.04 -3.41
N HIS A 89 14.93 -3.48 -4.51
CA HIS A 89 16.13 -3.98 -5.21
C HIS A 89 17.37 -3.89 -4.31
N ASN A 90 17.59 -2.77 -3.63
CA ASN A 90 18.72 -2.58 -2.71
C ASN A 90 18.61 -3.50 -1.49
N THR A 91 17.43 -3.64 -0.89
CA THR A 91 17.19 -4.58 0.23
C THR A 91 17.37 -6.04 -0.20
N PHE A 92 16.98 -6.41 -1.41
CA PHE A 92 17.19 -7.77 -1.95
C PHE A 92 18.69 -8.04 -2.23
N THR A 93 19.43 -7.00 -2.59
CA THR A 93 20.90 -7.09 -2.79
C THR A 93 21.63 -7.12 -1.44
N GLU A 94 21.13 -6.43 -0.41
CA GLU A 94 21.69 -6.43 0.95
C GLU A 94 21.29 -7.67 1.77
N SER A 95 20.17 -8.33 1.47
CA SER A 95 19.76 -9.59 2.10
C SER A 95 20.46 -10.84 1.52
N ALA A 96 21.33 -10.68 0.52
CA ALA A 96 22.21 -11.72 0.00
C ALA A 96 23.55 -11.86 0.77
N HIS A 97 23.58 -11.47 2.06
CA HIS A 97 24.74 -11.65 2.93
C HIS A 97 24.40 -12.53 4.15
N GLY A 98 23.84 -13.71 3.88
CA GLY A 98 23.51 -14.70 4.91
C GLY A 98 23.17 -16.06 4.32
N GLY A 99 24.17 -16.71 3.70
CA GLY A 99 24.09 -18.08 3.17
C GLY A 99 25.14 -18.37 2.12
#